data_AF-A0A960MH29-F1
#
_entry.id   AF-A0A960MH29-F1
#
_cell.length_a   1.000
_cell.length_b   1.000
_cell.length_c   1.000
_cell.angle_alpha   90.00
_cell.angle_beta   90.00
_cell.angle_gamma   90.00
#
_symmetry.space_group_name_H-M   'P 1'
#
loop_
_entity.id
_entity.type
_entity.pdbx_description
1 polymer ?
#
loop_
_entity_poly.entity_id
_entity_poly.type
_entity_poly.pdbx_seq_one_letter_code
_entity_poly.pdbx_strand_id
1 'polypeptide(L)'
;MNNRWIQQYLQQHRDFPKSGVVFQWYGELLRDPMGFHEVMGAFWERYQDYEIDTILGLESRGFIFAGILAYEMEIPFVLVRK
;
A
#
# COMPACT_ATOMS: atom_id res chain seq x y z
N MET A 1 -9.66 -11.42 -5.56
CA MET A 1 -8.38 -12.17 -5.42
C MET A 1 -8.23 -12.69 -4.01
N ASN A 2 -7.83 -13.97 -3.86
CA ASN A 2 -7.53 -14.59 -2.57
C ASN A 2 -6.07 -14.26 -2.23
N ASN A 3 -5.85 -13.13 -1.54
CA ASN A 3 -4.53 -12.49 -1.37
C ASN A 3 -3.64 -13.21 -0.32
N ARG A 4 -3.64 -14.54 -0.28
CA ARG A 4 -2.89 -15.30 0.72
C ARG A 4 -1.37 -15.16 0.56
N TRP A 5 -0.89 -14.94 -0.66
CA TRP A 5 0.55 -14.80 -0.94
C TRP A 5 1.17 -13.56 -0.27
N ILE A 6 0.43 -12.45 -0.14
CA ILE A 6 0.97 -11.22 0.46
C ILE A 6 1.42 -11.42 1.91
N GLN A 7 0.82 -12.40 2.61
CA GLN A 7 1.11 -12.71 3.99
C GLN A 7 2.58 -13.14 4.20
N GLN A 8 3.23 -13.67 3.16
CA GLN A 8 4.66 -14.05 3.24
C GLN A 8 5.59 -12.83 3.40
N TYR A 9 5.12 -11.64 3.02
CA TYR A 9 5.87 -10.39 3.11
C TYR A 9 5.58 -9.60 4.39
N LEU A 10 4.61 -10.04 5.19
CA LEU A 10 4.19 -9.37 6.42
C LEU A 10 4.87 -9.98 7.63
N GLN A 11 5.56 -9.14 8.41
CA GLN A 11 6.17 -9.52 9.67
C GLN A 11 5.40 -8.89 10.83
N GLN A 12 5.28 -9.63 11.93
CA GLN A 12 4.60 -9.16 13.13
C GLN A 12 5.61 -8.84 14.23
N HIS A 13 5.56 -7.60 14.73
CA HIS A 13 6.34 -7.17 15.88
C HIS A 13 5.39 -6.93 17.05
N ARG A 14 5.49 -7.77 18.09
CA ARG A 14 4.71 -7.60 19.31
C ARG A 14 5.28 -6.47 20.16
N ASP A 15 4.40 -5.81 20.90
CA ASP A 15 4.70 -4.73 21.84
C ASP A 15 5.40 -3.51 21.20
N PHE A 16 5.14 -3.25 19.91
CA PHE A 16 5.67 -2.10 19.20
C PHE A 16 4.54 -1.21 18.64
N PRO A 17 4.64 0.14 18.76
CA PRO A 17 5.68 0.90 19.47
C PRO A 17 5.47 0.94 21.00
N LYS A 18 4.41 0.30 21.50
CA LYS A 18 4.06 0.23 22.92
C LYS A 18 3.47 -1.13 23.26
N SER A 19 3.51 -1.51 24.53
CA SER A 19 3.00 -2.80 24.97
C SER A 19 1.51 -3.01 24.62
N GLY A 20 1.16 -4.24 24.27
CA GLY A 20 -0.17 -4.65 23.83
C GLY A 20 -0.47 -4.38 22.35
N VAL A 21 0.44 -3.78 21.59
CA VAL A 21 0.26 -3.54 20.15
C VAL A 21 1.00 -4.60 19.33
N VAL A 22 0.31 -5.17 18.32
CA VAL A 22 0.96 -6.01 17.29
C VAL A 22 1.12 -5.18 16.04
N PHE A 23 2.35 -4.76 15.76
CA PHE A 23 2.69 -3.98 14.58
C PHE A 23 2.92 -4.90 13.38
N GLN A 24 2.23 -4.59 12.27
CA GLN A 24 2.42 -5.27 10.98
C GLN A 24 3.46 -4.49 10.16
N TRP A 25 4.61 -5.11 9.95
CA TRP A 25 5.69 -4.57 9.13
C TRP A 25 5.64 -5.19 7.73
N TYR A 26 5.57 -4.34 6.71
CA TYR A 26 5.51 -4.74 5.30
C TYR A 26 6.80 -4.36 4.55
N GLY A 27 7.88 -3.99 5.24
CA GLY A 27 9.09 -3.50 4.58
C GLY A 27 9.74 -4.51 3.62
N GLU A 28 9.57 -5.81 3.87
CA GLU A 28 10.03 -6.86 2.95
C GLU A 28 9.28 -6.81 1.61
N LEU A 29 7.98 -6.50 1.61
CA LEU A 29 7.21 -6.28 0.38
C LEU A 29 7.84 -5.19 -0.48
N LEU A 30 8.26 -4.08 0.14
CA LEU A 30 8.86 -2.96 -0.58
C LEU A 30 10.25 -3.27 -1.15
N ARG A 31 10.93 -4.29 -0.61
CA ARG A 31 12.27 -4.73 -1.07
C ARG A 31 12.19 -5.77 -2.18
N ASP A 32 11.05 -6.45 -2.33
CA ASP A 32 10.79 -7.42 -3.38
C ASP A 32 10.14 -6.72 -4.59
N PRO A 33 10.85 -6.57 -5.73
CA PRO A 33 10.32 -5.86 -6.89
C PRO A 33 9.07 -6.52 -7.47
N MET A 34 9.02 -7.86 -7.47
CA MET A 34 7.89 -8.62 -8.02
C MET A 34 6.69 -8.52 -7.11
N GLY A 35 6.86 -8.76 -5.81
CA GLY A 35 5.79 -8.64 -4.83
C GLY A 35 5.22 -7.23 -4.77
N PHE A 36 6.06 -6.20 -4.84
CA PHE A 36 5.57 -4.83 -4.87
C PHE A 36 4.79 -4.53 -6.16
N HIS A 37 5.29 -4.96 -7.32
CA HIS A 37 4.59 -4.83 -8.60
C HIS A 37 3.23 -5.54 -8.58
N GLU A 38 3.17 -6.78 -8.07
CA GLU A 38 1.93 -7.54 -7.94
C GLU A 38 0.90 -6.84 -7.03
N VAL A 39 1.34 -6.24 -5.93
CA VAL A 39 0.45 -5.46 -5.05
C VAL A 39 -0.10 -4.23 -5.75
N MET A 40 0.75 -3.49 -6.49
CA MET A 40 0.30 -2.32 -7.24
C MET A 40 -0.64 -2.70 -8.37
N GLY A 41 -0.35 -3.78 -9.10
CA GLY A 41 -1.23 -4.35 -10.11
C GLY A 41 -2.59 -4.75 -9.53
N ALA A 42 -2.62 -5.37 -8.35
CA ALA A 42 -3.88 -5.72 -7.68
C ALA A 42 -4.68 -4.49 -7.21
N PHE A 43 -4.02 -3.38 -6.87
CA PHE A 43 -4.70 -2.11 -6.59
C PHE A 43 -5.28 -1.51 -7.86
N TRP A 44 -4.49 -1.44 -8.92
CA TRP A 44 -4.93 -0.91 -10.21
C TRP A 44 -6.10 -1.73 -10.77
N GLU A 45 -5.99 -3.07 -10.81
CA GLU A 45 -7.05 -3.96 -11.31
C GLU A 45 -8.36 -3.76 -10.54
N ARG A 46 -8.28 -3.50 -9.23
CA ARG A 46 -9.45 -3.26 -8.39
C ARG A 46 -10.17 -1.95 -8.71
N TYR A 47 -9.44 -0.91 -9.13
CA TYR A 47 -9.96 0.45 -9.21
C TYR A 47 -10.00 1.04 -10.62
N GLN A 48 -9.39 0.39 -11.63
CA GLN A 48 -9.33 0.87 -13.02
C GLN A 48 -10.71 1.17 -13.63
N ASP A 49 -11.76 0.42 -13.25
CA ASP A 49 -13.11 0.56 -13.79
C ASP A 49 -13.97 1.57 -12.99
N TYR A 50 -13.41 2.21 -11.97
CA TYR A 50 -14.10 3.21 -11.16
C TYR A 50 -13.80 4.61 -11.69
N GLU A 51 -14.82 5.47 -11.72
CA GLU A 51 -14.65 6.90 -11.97
C GLU A 51 -14.03 7.58 -10.73
N ILE A 52 -12.70 7.57 -10.67
CA ILE A 52 -11.91 8.18 -9.59
C ILE A 52 -11.22 9.42 -10.13
N ASP A 53 -11.57 10.60 -9.62
CA ASP A 53 -10.98 11.87 -10.08
C ASP A 53 -9.70 12.27 -9.35
N THR A 54 -9.41 11.68 -8.18
CA THR A 54 -8.27 12.04 -7.34
C THR A 54 -7.94 10.93 -6.35
N ILE A 55 -6.66 10.73 -6.05
CA ILE A 55 -6.18 9.85 -4.99
C ILE A 55 -5.52 10.66 -3.87
N LEU A 56 -5.94 10.39 -2.63
CA LEU A 56 -5.37 11.00 -1.43
C LEU A 56 -4.45 10.00 -0.73
N GLY A 57 -3.19 10.39 -0.52
CA GLY A 57 -2.23 9.62 0.28
C GLY A 57 -2.18 10.14 1.71
N LEU A 58 -2.33 9.26 2.70
CA LEU A 58 -2.14 9.61 4.12
C LEU A 58 -0.67 9.48 4.53
N GLU A 59 -0.13 10.48 5.22
CA GLU A 59 1.28 10.50 5.63
C GLU A 59 1.67 9.34 6.57
N SER A 60 2.86 8.75 6.43
CA SER A 60 3.81 8.79 5.29
C SER A 60 3.70 7.54 4.41
N ARG A 61 3.28 6.43 5.03
CA ARG A 61 3.21 5.10 4.42
C ARG A 61 2.20 5.02 3.28
N GLY A 62 1.10 5.77 3.40
CA GLY A 62 0.09 5.86 2.34
C GLY A 62 0.64 6.52 1.08
N PHE A 63 1.62 7.43 1.18
CA PHE A 63 2.19 8.11 0.02
C PHE A 63 2.83 7.15 -0.99
N ILE A 64 3.46 6.08 -0.50
CA ILE A 64 4.17 5.11 -1.35
C ILE A 64 3.19 4.46 -2.32
N PHE A 65 2.12 3.85 -1.79
CA PHE A 65 1.15 3.11 -2.61
C PHE A 65 0.21 4.06 -3.37
N ALA A 66 -0.30 5.08 -2.69
CA ALA A 66 -1.26 6.01 -3.28
C ALA A 66 -0.62 6.84 -4.41
N GLY A 67 0.64 7.26 -4.26
CA GLY A 67 1.36 7.99 -5.29
C GLY A 67 1.60 7.15 -6.55
N ILE A 68 1.98 5.88 -6.40
CA ILE A 68 2.15 4.99 -7.55
C ILE A 68 0.80 4.69 -8.20
N LEU A 69 -0.25 4.40 -7.42
CA LEU A 69 -1.58 4.15 -8.00
C LEU A 69 -2.11 5.37 -8.77
N ALA A 70 -1.91 6.58 -8.25
CA ALA A 70 -2.31 7.81 -8.92
C ALA A 70 -1.52 8.02 -10.23
N TYR A 71 -0.23 7.69 -10.23
CA TYR A 71 0.60 7.70 -11.43
C TYR A 71 0.09 6.71 -12.49
N GLU A 72 -0.15 5.45 -12.10
CA GLU A 72 -0.65 4.39 -13.01
C GLU A 72 -2.07 4.66 -13.54
N MET A 73 -2.89 5.38 -12.77
CA MET A 73 -4.25 5.78 -13.17
C MET A 73 -4.29 7.14 -13.89
N GLU A 74 -3.15 7.83 -14.02
CA GLU A 74 -3.04 9.15 -14.65
C GLU A 74 -3.95 10.23 -14.04
N ILE A 75 -4.15 10.19 -12.72
CA ILE A 75 -5.03 11.12 -11.99
C ILE A 75 -4.29 11.91 -10.90
N PRO A 76 -4.83 13.07 -10.48
CA PRO A 76 -4.26 13.87 -9.41
C PRO A 76 -3.96 13.08 -8.13
N PHE A 77 -2.79 13.35 -7.55
CA PHE A 77 -2.37 12.86 -6.24
C PHE A 77 -2.31 14.00 -5.22
N VAL A 78 -2.95 13.82 -4.07
CA VAL A 78 -2.99 14.81 -2.99
C VAL A 78 -2.36 14.25 -1.72
N LEU A 79 -1.42 15.02 -1.15
CA LEU A 79 -0.77 14.71 0.11
C LEU A 79 -1.64 15.14 1.29
N VAL A 80 -2.02 14.21 2.16
CA VAL A 80 -2.67 14.50 3.44
C VAL A 80 -1.65 14.30 4.56
N ARG A 81 -1.35 15.39 5.27
CA ARG A 81 -0.29 15.47 6.29
C ARG A 81 -0.87 15.83 7.66
N LYS A 82 -0.14 15.49 8.72
CA LYS A 82 -0.48 15.90 10.10
C LYS A 82 0.07 17.27 10.44
#